data_AF-A0A1E8EXR5-F1
#
_entry.id   AF-A0A1E8EXR5-F1
#
_cell.length_a   1.000
_cell.length_b   1.000
_cell.length_c   1.000
_cell.angle_alpha   90.00
_cell.angle_beta   90.00
_cell.angle_gamma   90.00
#
_symmetry.space_group_name_H-M   'P 1'
#
loop_
_entity.id
_entity.type
_entity.pdbx_description
1 polymer ?
#
loop_
_entity_poly.entity_id
_entity_poly.type
_entity_poly.pdbx_seq_one_letter_code
_entity_poly.pdbx_strand_id
1 'polypeptide(L)' 'MNTNLVLLGKKIENMRNELHKLIYENDLTDNCVVKYSQKLDKLLVQYEYLKNKPKC' A
#
# COMPACT_ATOMS: atom_id res chain seq x y z
N MET A 1 -8.28 -5.26 18.33
CA MET A 1 -7.85 -4.65 17.04
C MET A 1 -8.48 -5.42 15.90
N ASN A 2 -8.93 -4.76 14.83
CA ASN A 2 -9.46 -5.44 13.65
C ASN A 2 -8.32 -6.20 12.96
N THR A 3 -8.33 -7.54 12.99
CA THR A 3 -7.30 -8.41 12.41
C THR A 3 -7.03 -8.09 10.93
N ASN A 4 -8.07 -7.67 10.20
CA ASN A 4 -7.94 -7.27 8.79
C ASN A 4 -7.14 -5.98 8.63
N LEU A 5 -7.28 -5.02 9.55
CA LEU A 5 -6.46 -3.81 9.54
C LEU A 5 -4.98 -4.12 9.83
N VAL A 6 -4.71 -5.03 10.78
CA VAL A 6 -3.31 -5.42 11.09
C VAL A 6 -2.67 -6.11 9.88
N LEU A 7 -3.37 -7.03 9.23
CA LEU A 7 -2.86 -7.72 8.05
C LEU A 7 -2.63 -6.76 6.88
N LEU A 8 -3.58 -5.85 6.65
CA LEU A 8 -3.49 -4.87 5.58
C LEU A 8 -2.36 -3.86 5.83
N GLY A 9 -2.17 -3.43 7.09
CA GLY A 9 -1.05 -2.59 7.50
C GLY A 9 0.31 -3.24 7.22
N LYS A 10 0.47 -4.53 7.57
CA LYS A 10 1.69 -5.29 7.23
C LYS A 10 1.94 -5.36 5.73
N LYS A 11 0.87 -5.55 4.93
CA LYS A 11 0.96 -5.59 3.47
C LYS A 11 1.38 -4.23 2.89
N ILE A 12 0.84 -3.14 3.44
CA ILE A 12 1.22 -1.77 3.06
C ILE A 12 2.70 -1.53 3.35
N GLU A 13 3.18 -1.87 4.54
CA GLU A 13 4.59 -1.69 4.90
C GLU A 13 5.53 -2.49 3.99
N ASN A 14 5.21 -3.75 3.71
CA ASN A 14 5.98 -4.54 2.75
C ASN A 14 5.99 -3.89 1.36
N MET A 15 4.85 -3.40 0.89
CA MET A 15 4.78 -2.73 -0.41
C MET A 15 5.52 -1.39 -0.46
N ARG A 16 5.55 -0.63 0.64
CA ARG A 16 6.38 0.59 0.76
C ARG A 16 7.86 0.26 0.64
N ASN A 17 8.32 -0.78 1.33
CA ASN A 17 9.71 -1.21 1.27
C ASN A 17 10.11 -1.66 -0.13
N GLU A 18 9.26 -2.43 -0.81
CA GLU A 18 9.50 -2.85 -2.20
C GLU A 18 9.46 -1.67 -3.17
N LEU A 19 8.54 -0.71 -2.99
CA LEU A 19 8.50 0.49 -3.82
C LEU A 19 9.77 1.36 -3.63
N HIS A 20 10.27 1.50 -2.40
CA HIS A 20 11.53 2.21 -2.15
C HIS A 20 12.71 1.55 -2.87
N LYS A 21 12.79 0.20 -2.89
CA LYS A 21 13.81 -0.52 -3.66
C LYS A 21 13.66 -0.26 -5.16
N LEU A 22 12.44 -0.36 -5.68
CA LEU A 22 12.16 -0.13 -7.10
C LEU A 22 12.53 1.28 -7.55
N ILE A 23 12.23 2.30 -6.73
CA ILE A 23 12.60 3.70 -6.99
C ILE A 23 14.13 3.90 -6.94
N TYR A 24 14.83 3.14 -6.11
CA TYR A 24 16.29 3.19 -6.06
C TYR A 24 16.93 2.57 -7.32
N GLU A 25 16.32 1.52 -7.87
CA GLU A 25 16.84 0.76 -9.00
C GLU A 25 16.35 1.25 -10.37
N ASN A 26 15.27 2.04 -10.43
CA ASN A 26 14.59 2.44 -11.66
C ASN A 26 14.14 3.90 -11.62
N ASP A 27 13.88 4.48 -12.79
CA ASP A 27 13.27 5.81 -12.89
C ASP A 27 11.87 5.85 -12.26
N LEU A 28 11.53 6.98 -11.66
CA LEU A 28 10.21 7.20 -11.03
C LEU A 28 9.04 7.01 -12.01
N THR A 29 9.29 7.24 -13.30
CA THR A 29 8.30 7.09 -14.38
C THR A 29 8.34 5.72 -15.02
N ASP A 30 9.22 4.82 -14.57
CA ASP A 30 9.24 3.46 -15.04
C ASP A 30 7.88 2.80 -14.79
N ASN A 31 7.39 2.09 -15.79
CA ASN A 31 6.07 1.48 -15.76
C ASN A 31 5.89 0.52 -14.57
N CYS A 32 6.96 -0.15 -14.12
CA CYS A 32 6.94 -1.01 -12.95
C CYS A 32 6.75 -0.20 -11.67
N VAL A 33 7.49 0.90 -11.50
CA VAL A 33 7.37 1.82 -10.36
C VAL A 33 5.96 2.41 -10.31
N VAL A 34 5.46 2.93 -11.43
CA VAL A 34 4.10 3.51 -11.53
C VAL A 34 3.04 2.47 -11.16
N LYS A 35 3.12 1.25 -11.70
CA LYS A 35 2.17 0.18 -11.38
C LYS A 35 2.23 -0.22 -9.90
N TYR A 36 3.41 -0.23 -9.30
CA TYR A 36 3.58 -0.55 -7.88
C TYR A 36 2.99 0.54 -6.99
N SER A 37 3.25 1.81 -7.30
CA SER A 37 2.66 2.97 -6.63
C SER A 37 1.14 2.94 -6.68
N GLN A 38 0.55 2.70 -7.85
CA GLN A 38 -0.92 2.58 -8.00
C GLN A 38 -1.52 1.43 -7.17
N LYS A 39 -0.80 0.31 -7.03
CA LYS A 39 -1.25 -0.80 -6.19
C LYS A 39 -1.18 -0.44 -4.71
N LEU A 40 -0.13 0.27 -4.28
CA LEU A 40 0.01 0.75 -2.90
C LEU A 40 -1.12 1.72 -2.54
N ASP A 41 -1.44 2.67 -3.42
CA ASP A 41 -2.55 3.61 -3.23
C ASP A 41 -3.89 2.89 -3.00
N LYS A 42 -4.19 1.86 -3.79
CA LYS A 42 -5.41 1.05 -3.61
C LYS A 42 -5.47 0.41 -2.23
N LEU A 43 -4.34 -0.06 -1.69
CA LEU A 43 -4.30 -0.65 -0.35
C LEU A 43 -4.48 0.40 0.74
N LEU A 44 -3.90 1.59 0.56
CA LEU A 44 -4.07 2.71 1.49
C LEU A 44 -5.53 3.15 1.58
N VAL A 45 -6.22 3.27 0.43
CA VAL A 45 -7.66 3.58 0.40
C VAL A 45 -8.47 2.50 1.10
N GLN A 46 -8.19 1.22 0.86
CA GLN A 46 -8.86 0.11 1.54
C GLN A 46 -8.64 0.15 3.05
N TYR A 47 -7.43 0.48 3.49
CA TYR A 47 -7.09 0.57 4.90
C TYR A 47 -7.85 1.71 5.58
N GLU A 48 -7.87 2.89 4.97
CA GLU A 48 -8.57 4.04 5.52
C GLU A 48 -10.08 3.82 5.54
N TYR A 49 -10.63 3.18 4.51
CA TYR A 49 -12.03 2.76 4.50
C TYR A 49 -12.35 1.80 5.65
N LEU A 50 -11.54 0.75 5.86
CA LEU A 50 -11.76 -0.22 6.94
C LEU A 50 -11.55 0.36 8.34
N LYS A 51 -10.67 1.36 8.47
CA LYS A 51 -10.37 2.05 9.72
C LYS A 51 -11.51 2.99 10.12
N ASN A 52 -12.07 3.69 9.15
CA ASN A 52 -13.15 4.67 9.36
C ASN A 52 -14.55 4.10 9.16
N LYS A 53 -14.67 2.82 8.78
CA LYS A 53 -15.98 2.17 8.59
C LYS A 53 -16.76 2.26 9.90
N PRO A 54 -17.96 2.89 9.91
CA PRO A 54 -18.78 2.93 11.12
C PRO A 54 -19.12 1.49 11.53
N LYS A 55 -18.94 1.20 12.81
CA LYS A 55 -19.47 -0.04 13.41
C LYS A 55 -20.98 0.12 13.43
N CYS A 56 -21.68 -0.50 12.48
CA CYS A 56 -23.12 -0.72 12.60
C CYS A 56 -23.41 -1.61 13.79
#